data_AF-E3K4D8-F1
#
_entry.id   AF-E3K4D8-F1
#
_cell.length_a   1.000
_cell.length_b   1.000
_cell.length_c   1.000
_cell.angle_alpha   90.00
_cell.angle_beta   90.00
_cell.angle_gamma   90.00
#
_symmetry.space_group_name_H-M   'P 1'
#
loop_
_entity.id
_entity.type
_entity.pdbx_description
1 polymer ?
#
loop_
_entity_poly.entity_id
_entity_poly.type
_entity_poly.pdbx_seq_one_letter_code
_entity_poly.pdbx_strand_id
1 'polypeptide(L)'
;MADFPTAWFYIKSVCSKKVIQPLGGSFEPTRLVVVDQKFGQESAAQLWKHENGYLVNKLTNLCLDYEHGNYKRLGDIHVCQWHQKVGKDAHNQKWLYRTSNLIASNDDINRVLDIKGGSIHPGAEVLLKKLETIKGAHPAHQRWLLEVIDQDGLPDSLSTYQEDQIAGSYAAPVEHVNPWATLEPSTDDEPGEAQTTYY
;
A
#
# COMPACT_ATOMS: atom_id res chain seq x y z
N MET A 1 18.43 -10.93 5.87
CA MET A 1 17.12 -11.23 5.25
C MET A 1 16.13 -10.28 5.88
N ALA A 2 15.11 -9.81 5.15
CA ALA A 2 14.02 -9.06 5.77
C ALA A 2 12.89 -10.04 6.05
N ASP A 3 12.22 -9.93 7.18
CA ASP A 3 11.15 -10.84 7.56
C ASP A 3 9.79 -10.20 7.31
N PHE A 4 8.79 -11.02 7.04
CA PHE A 4 7.40 -10.55 7.04
C PHE A 4 6.99 -10.16 8.47
N PRO A 5 6.14 -9.13 8.64
CA PRO A 5 5.52 -8.85 9.92
C PRO A 5 4.69 -10.02 10.42
N THR A 6 4.60 -10.15 11.73
CA THR A 6 3.76 -11.15 12.41
C THR A 6 2.29 -10.70 12.54
N ALA A 7 2.05 -9.39 12.46
CA ALA A 7 0.73 -8.77 12.48
C ALA A 7 0.07 -8.80 11.08
N TRP A 8 -1.18 -8.32 11.00
CA TRP A 8 -1.84 -8.06 9.72
C TRP A 8 -1.20 -6.85 9.04
N PHE A 9 -1.06 -6.90 7.72
CA PHE A 9 -0.46 -5.81 6.94
C PHE A 9 -1.10 -5.67 5.56
N TYR A 10 -0.98 -4.48 5.00
CA TYR A 10 -1.18 -4.25 3.57
C TYR A 10 0.09 -4.60 2.80
N ILE A 11 -0.06 -5.19 1.62
CA ILE A 11 1.02 -5.31 0.64
C ILE A 11 0.87 -4.14 -0.34
N LYS A 12 1.66 -3.08 -0.12
CA LYS A 12 1.52 -1.81 -0.84
C LYS A 12 2.59 -1.62 -1.89
N SER A 13 2.16 -1.33 -3.12
CA SER A 13 3.05 -1.06 -4.23
C SER A 13 3.87 0.22 -4.01
N VAL A 14 5.18 0.13 -4.25
CA VAL A 14 6.04 1.31 -4.28
C VAL A 14 5.71 2.21 -5.48
N CYS A 15 5.34 1.65 -6.64
CA CYS A 15 5.09 2.44 -7.86
C CYS A 15 3.73 3.14 -7.86
N SER A 16 2.66 2.46 -7.42
CA SER A 16 1.28 2.95 -7.57
C SER A 16 0.65 3.43 -6.26
N LYS A 17 1.30 3.15 -5.12
CA LYS A 17 0.80 3.38 -3.75
C LYS A 17 -0.49 2.63 -3.41
N LYS A 18 -0.92 1.73 -4.28
CA LYS A 18 -2.09 0.85 -4.13
C LYS A 18 -1.73 -0.44 -3.42
N VAL A 19 -2.73 -1.14 -2.93
CA VAL A 19 -2.58 -2.38 -2.16
C VAL A 19 -3.10 -3.59 -2.92
N ILE A 20 -2.56 -4.76 -2.64
CA ILE A 20 -3.00 -6.02 -3.26
C ILE A 20 -4.34 -6.47 -2.65
N GLN A 21 -5.29 -6.80 -3.52
CA GLN A 21 -6.59 -7.36 -3.17
C GLN A 21 -6.99 -8.45 -4.19
N PRO A 22 -7.76 -9.47 -3.79
CA PRO A 22 -8.48 -10.31 -4.74
C PRO A 22 -9.36 -9.48 -5.68
N LEU A 23 -9.43 -9.86 -6.96
CA LEU A 23 -10.27 -9.20 -7.95
C LEU A 23 -11.73 -9.14 -7.46
N GLY A 24 -12.29 -7.94 -7.43
CA GLY A 24 -13.65 -7.68 -6.92
C GLY A 24 -13.83 -7.91 -5.41
N GLY A 25 -12.76 -8.18 -4.65
CA GLY A 25 -12.86 -8.57 -3.25
C GLY A 25 -13.52 -9.94 -3.06
N SER A 26 -13.38 -10.82 -4.06
CA SER A 26 -14.03 -12.14 -4.08
C SER A 26 -13.66 -13.00 -2.87
N PHE A 27 -14.63 -13.78 -2.39
CA PHE A 27 -14.42 -14.85 -1.41
C PHE A 27 -13.86 -16.13 -2.06
N GLU A 28 -13.98 -16.23 -3.38
CA GLU A 28 -13.53 -17.39 -4.17
C GLU A 28 -12.10 -17.22 -4.70
N PRO A 29 -11.43 -18.32 -5.08
CA PRO A 29 -10.15 -18.24 -5.76
C PRO A 29 -10.21 -17.35 -7.00
N THR A 30 -9.36 -16.33 -7.03
CA THR A 30 -9.34 -15.34 -8.11
C THR A 30 -7.97 -14.67 -8.19
N ARG A 31 -7.71 -14.02 -9.32
CA ARG A 31 -6.48 -13.25 -9.54
C ARG A 31 -6.39 -12.06 -8.58
N LEU A 32 -5.16 -11.66 -8.29
CA LEU A 32 -4.89 -10.48 -7.49
C LEU A 32 -4.67 -9.26 -8.36
N VAL A 33 -5.15 -8.12 -7.87
CA VAL A 33 -5.03 -6.82 -8.50
C VAL A 33 -4.56 -5.80 -7.48
N VAL A 34 -4.02 -4.67 -7.95
CA VAL A 34 -3.79 -3.50 -7.10
C VAL A 34 -5.00 -2.56 -7.09
N VAL A 35 -5.41 -2.09 -5.92
CA VAL A 35 -6.57 -1.20 -5.73
C VAL A 35 -6.26 -0.11 -4.70
N ASP A 36 -7.09 0.92 -4.63
CA ASP A 36 -6.95 1.94 -3.60
C ASP A 36 -7.14 1.35 -2.20
N GLN A 37 -6.31 1.83 -1.27
CA GLN A 37 -6.27 1.35 0.10
C GLN A 37 -7.54 1.81 0.84
N LYS A 38 -8.20 0.86 1.49
CA LYS A 38 -9.33 1.06 2.39
C LYS A 38 -8.87 0.89 3.83
N PHE A 39 -9.69 1.35 4.78
CA PHE A 39 -9.39 1.28 6.21
C PHE A 39 -10.57 0.68 6.99
N GLY A 40 -10.32 0.31 8.25
CA GLY A 40 -11.34 -0.27 9.13
C GLY A 40 -11.88 -1.61 8.63
N GLN A 41 -13.17 -1.85 8.78
CA GLN A 41 -13.78 -3.15 8.45
C GLN A 41 -13.76 -3.47 6.94
N GLU A 42 -13.77 -2.45 6.08
CA GLU A 42 -13.80 -2.62 4.63
C GLU A 42 -12.45 -3.05 4.04
N SER A 43 -11.38 -3.02 4.84
CA SER A 43 -10.03 -3.37 4.39
C SER A 43 -9.70 -4.86 4.50
N ALA A 44 -10.60 -5.69 5.03
CA ALA A 44 -10.33 -7.11 5.27
C ALA A 44 -9.81 -7.86 4.02
N ALA A 45 -10.34 -7.55 2.83
CA ALA A 45 -9.87 -8.17 1.57
C ALA A 45 -8.44 -7.73 1.17
N GLN A 46 -7.93 -6.65 1.74
CA GLN A 46 -6.63 -6.04 1.42
C GLN A 46 -5.55 -6.36 2.46
N LEU A 47 -5.94 -7.06 3.53
CA LEU A 47 -5.06 -7.41 4.64
C LEU A 47 -4.56 -8.84 4.50
N TRP A 48 -3.26 -8.99 4.73
CA TRP A 48 -2.53 -10.24 4.61
C TRP A 48 -1.75 -10.50 5.89
N LYS A 49 -1.52 -11.77 6.20
CA LYS A 49 -0.64 -12.20 7.30
C LYS A 49 0.28 -13.29 6.81
N HIS A 50 1.53 -13.24 7.26
CA HIS A 50 2.48 -14.30 7.00
C HIS A 50 2.44 -15.37 8.08
N GLU A 51 2.14 -16.61 7.71
CA GLU A 51 2.10 -17.75 8.62
C GLU A 51 2.77 -18.96 7.95
N ASN A 52 3.84 -19.49 8.56
CA ASN A 52 4.52 -20.70 8.08
C ASN A 52 4.90 -20.67 6.58
N GLY A 53 5.29 -19.51 6.05
CA GLY A 53 5.64 -19.33 4.64
C GLY A 53 4.46 -18.97 3.72
N TYR A 54 3.21 -19.05 4.21
CA TYR A 54 2.02 -18.63 3.47
C TYR A 54 1.75 -17.15 3.69
N LEU A 55 1.18 -16.49 2.69
CA LEU A 55 0.53 -15.19 2.85
C LEU A 55 -0.98 -15.40 2.80
N VAL A 56 -1.63 -15.30 3.95
CA VAL A 56 -3.06 -15.60 4.14
C VAL A 56 -3.87 -14.31 4.10
N ASN A 57 -4.94 -14.28 3.32
CA ASN A 57 -5.86 -13.15 3.26
C ASN A 57 -6.80 -13.13 4.46
N LYS A 58 -6.99 -11.96 5.10
CA LYS A 58 -7.82 -11.82 6.30
C LYS A 58 -9.30 -12.12 6.07
N LEU A 59 -9.84 -11.74 4.90
CA LEU A 59 -11.26 -11.92 4.60
C LEU A 59 -11.60 -13.38 4.27
N THR A 60 -10.73 -14.06 3.52
CA THR A 60 -11.08 -15.34 2.88
C THR A 60 -10.37 -16.54 3.49
N ASN A 61 -9.29 -16.33 4.26
CA ASN A 61 -8.35 -17.36 4.69
C ASN A 61 -7.68 -18.13 3.52
N LEU A 62 -7.80 -17.63 2.28
CA LEU A 62 -7.09 -18.17 1.13
C LEU A 62 -5.65 -17.65 1.10
N CYS A 63 -4.77 -18.44 0.48
CA CYS A 63 -3.34 -18.17 0.40
C CYS A 63 -2.98 -17.51 -0.94
N LEU A 64 -2.03 -16.58 -0.91
CA LEU A 64 -1.40 -16.05 -2.11
C LEU A 64 -0.67 -17.18 -2.86
N ASP A 65 -0.96 -17.31 -4.14
CA ASP A 65 -0.59 -18.43 -5.00
C ASP A 65 -0.18 -17.88 -6.38
N TYR A 66 0.64 -18.60 -7.13
CA TYR A 66 0.83 -18.33 -8.55
C TYR A 66 0.30 -19.50 -9.41
N GLU A 67 -0.46 -19.14 -10.45
CA GLU A 67 -1.26 -20.09 -11.23
C GLU A 67 -0.44 -21.27 -11.79
N HIS A 68 -1.05 -22.45 -11.72
CA HIS A 68 -0.56 -23.73 -12.25
C HIS A 68 0.73 -24.29 -11.62
N GLY A 69 1.30 -23.64 -10.59
CA GLY A 69 2.50 -24.15 -9.91
C GLY A 69 3.71 -24.33 -10.85
N ASN A 70 3.75 -23.59 -11.98
CA ASN A 70 4.84 -23.69 -12.93
C ASN A 70 5.36 -22.30 -13.32
N TYR A 71 6.41 -21.85 -12.62
CA TYR A 71 7.06 -20.56 -12.88
C TYR A 71 7.94 -20.54 -14.16
N LYS A 72 8.07 -21.69 -14.85
CA LYS A 72 8.82 -21.83 -16.11
C LYS A 72 7.92 -21.76 -17.35
N ARG A 73 6.60 -21.62 -17.19
CA ARG A 73 5.67 -21.51 -18.31
C ARG A 73 5.96 -20.25 -19.14
N LEU A 74 5.62 -20.32 -20.42
CA LEU A 74 5.64 -19.16 -21.31
C LEU A 74 4.44 -18.24 -21.02
N GLY A 75 4.62 -16.94 -21.24
CA GLY A 75 3.59 -15.93 -21.05
C GLY A 75 3.49 -15.38 -19.62
N ASP A 76 2.40 -14.66 -19.36
CA ASP A 76 2.11 -14.13 -18.02
C ASP A 76 1.79 -15.27 -17.06
N ILE A 77 2.38 -15.23 -15.87
CA ILE A 77 2.04 -16.09 -14.73
C ILE A 77 1.27 -15.21 -13.76
N HIS A 78 -0.06 -15.38 -13.69
CA HIS A 78 -0.86 -14.58 -12.78
C HIS A 78 -0.69 -15.05 -11.34
N VAL A 79 -0.78 -14.09 -10.44
CA VAL A 79 -0.86 -14.32 -9.00
C VAL A 79 -2.33 -14.28 -8.61
N CYS A 80 -2.74 -15.22 -7.78
CA CYS A 80 -4.10 -15.41 -7.32
C CYS A 80 -4.15 -15.66 -5.82
N GLN A 81 -5.36 -15.67 -5.26
CA GLN A 81 -5.62 -16.38 -4.01
C GLN A 81 -6.15 -17.79 -4.32
N TRP A 82 -5.76 -18.77 -3.52
CA TRP A 82 -6.21 -20.16 -3.65
C TRP A 82 -6.31 -20.87 -2.29
N HIS A 83 -7.04 -21.97 -2.24
CA HIS A 83 -7.11 -22.85 -1.07
C HIS A 83 -5.71 -23.26 -0.62
N GLN A 84 -5.47 -23.25 0.70
CA GLN A 84 -4.18 -23.63 1.25
C GLN A 84 -3.81 -25.07 0.86
N LYS A 85 -2.66 -25.23 0.24
CA LYS A 85 -2.05 -26.51 -0.13
C LYS A 85 -1.06 -26.95 0.94
N VAL A 86 -0.80 -28.25 1.03
CA VAL A 86 0.10 -28.84 2.04
C VAL A 86 1.19 -29.68 1.38
N GLY A 87 2.26 -29.96 2.13
CA GLY A 87 3.36 -30.80 1.67
C GLY A 87 4.02 -30.26 0.41
N LYS A 88 4.26 -31.13 -0.57
CA LYS A 88 4.95 -30.79 -1.83
C LYS A 88 4.13 -29.87 -2.73
N ASP A 89 2.80 -29.92 -2.65
CA ASP A 89 1.92 -29.11 -3.49
C ASP A 89 1.86 -27.65 -3.04
N ALA A 90 2.29 -27.36 -1.80
CA ALA A 90 2.30 -26.02 -1.24
C ALA A 90 3.37 -25.09 -1.83
N HIS A 91 4.27 -25.62 -2.65
CA HIS A 91 5.48 -24.92 -3.10
C HIS A 91 5.16 -23.56 -3.76
N ASN A 92 4.07 -23.48 -4.53
CA ASN A 92 3.64 -22.27 -5.22
C ASN A 92 2.85 -21.27 -4.35
N GLN A 93 2.72 -21.56 -3.05
CA GLN A 93 2.10 -20.71 -2.03
C GLN A 93 3.10 -20.29 -0.95
N LYS A 94 4.39 -20.57 -1.16
CA LYS A 94 5.47 -20.20 -0.26
C LYS A 94 6.19 -18.95 -0.76
N TRP A 95 6.29 -17.96 0.12
CA TRP A 95 6.81 -16.63 -0.21
C TRP A 95 7.91 -16.22 0.75
N LEU A 96 8.85 -15.45 0.23
CA LEU A 96 9.97 -14.87 0.97
C LEU A 96 9.93 -13.35 0.81
N TYR A 97 10.08 -12.63 1.90
CA TYR A 97 10.36 -11.20 1.83
C TYR A 97 11.87 -11.00 1.81
N ARG A 98 12.33 -10.05 0.99
CA ARG A 98 13.76 -9.79 0.80
C ARG A 98 14.07 -8.33 1.09
N THR A 99 15.31 -8.10 1.47
CA THR A 99 15.91 -6.77 1.44
C THR A 99 15.67 -6.14 0.07
N SER A 100 15.36 -4.84 0.03
CA SER A 100 14.90 -4.10 -1.17
C SER A 100 13.41 -4.25 -1.53
N ASN A 101 12.57 -4.65 -0.57
CA ASN A 101 11.11 -4.65 -0.68
C ASN A 101 10.59 -5.60 -1.76
N LEU A 102 11.21 -6.79 -1.90
CA LEU A 102 10.77 -7.78 -2.88
C LEU A 102 10.00 -8.89 -2.18
N ILE A 103 8.86 -9.28 -2.74
CA ILE A 103 8.16 -10.51 -2.38
C ILE A 103 8.51 -11.54 -3.46
N ALA A 104 9.30 -12.54 -3.08
CA ALA A 104 9.83 -13.56 -3.98
C ALA A 104 9.16 -14.91 -3.73
N SER A 105 9.07 -15.73 -4.78
CA SER A 105 8.68 -17.14 -4.65
C SER A 105 9.77 -17.91 -3.89
N ASN A 106 9.36 -18.87 -3.08
CA ASN A 106 10.29 -19.80 -2.44
C ASN A 106 10.89 -20.81 -3.43
N ASP A 107 10.26 -21.07 -4.58
CA ASP A 107 10.79 -22.00 -5.59
C ASP A 107 11.97 -21.43 -6.39
N ASP A 108 11.95 -20.13 -6.63
CA ASP A 108 13.03 -19.39 -7.30
C ASP A 108 12.99 -17.95 -6.79
N ILE A 109 14.01 -17.55 -6.04
CA ILE A 109 14.12 -16.20 -5.45
C ILE A 109 14.21 -15.09 -6.52
N ASN A 110 14.50 -15.44 -7.78
CA ASN A 110 14.48 -14.53 -8.92
C ASN A 110 13.11 -14.47 -9.59
N ARG A 111 12.06 -15.04 -8.99
CA ARG A 111 10.67 -14.83 -9.35
C ARG A 111 10.00 -13.98 -8.29
N VAL A 112 9.54 -12.80 -8.67
CA VAL A 112 9.01 -11.78 -7.75
C VAL A 112 7.63 -11.31 -8.18
N LEU A 113 6.87 -10.78 -7.22
CA LEU A 113 5.61 -10.09 -7.50
C LEU A 113 5.86 -8.81 -8.29
N ASP A 114 5.05 -8.62 -9.32
CA ASP A 114 5.18 -7.56 -10.32
C ASP A 114 3.81 -7.04 -10.72
N ILE A 115 3.67 -5.73 -10.93
CA ILE A 115 2.44 -5.15 -11.48
C ILE A 115 2.53 -5.16 -13.00
N LYS A 116 1.56 -5.81 -13.64
CA LYS A 116 1.50 -5.94 -15.11
C LYS A 116 1.71 -4.61 -15.82
N GLY A 117 2.78 -4.54 -16.61
CA GLY A 117 3.15 -3.35 -17.39
C GLY A 117 3.56 -2.15 -16.55
N GLY A 118 3.83 -2.33 -15.25
CA GLY A 118 4.10 -1.23 -14.32
C GLY A 118 2.93 -0.26 -14.14
N SER A 119 1.70 -0.69 -14.44
CA SER A 119 0.51 0.17 -14.39
C SER A 119 0.26 0.73 -13.00
N ILE A 120 -0.16 2.00 -12.94
CA ILE A 120 -0.53 2.68 -11.70
C ILE A 120 -2.05 2.72 -11.46
N HIS A 121 -2.84 2.21 -12.40
CA HIS A 121 -4.30 2.24 -12.32
C HIS A 121 -4.86 1.14 -11.39
N PRO A 122 -5.96 1.40 -10.68
CA PRO A 122 -6.68 0.36 -9.97
C PRO A 122 -7.11 -0.76 -10.92
N GLY A 123 -7.10 -2.00 -10.44
CA GLY A 123 -7.45 -3.18 -11.23
C GLY A 123 -6.30 -3.77 -12.05
N ALA A 124 -5.10 -3.16 -12.04
CA ALA A 124 -3.95 -3.77 -12.69
C ALA A 124 -3.57 -5.10 -12.03
N GLU A 125 -3.41 -6.14 -12.84
CA GLU A 125 -3.11 -7.50 -12.39
C GLU A 125 -1.70 -7.60 -11.78
N VAL A 126 -1.58 -8.45 -10.76
CA VAL A 126 -0.29 -8.85 -10.19
C VAL A 126 0.17 -10.15 -10.86
N LEU A 127 1.42 -10.16 -11.28
CA LEU A 127 2.08 -11.26 -11.96
C LEU A 127 3.28 -11.76 -11.16
N LEU A 128 3.67 -13.00 -11.42
CA LEU A 128 4.98 -13.52 -11.05
C LEU A 128 5.93 -13.31 -12.24
N LYS A 129 6.95 -12.46 -12.08
CA LYS A 129 7.92 -12.13 -13.13
C LYS A 129 9.33 -12.42 -12.70
N LYS A 130 10.23 -12.49 -13.68
CA LYS A 130 11.67 -12.55 -13.40
C LYS A 130 12.08 -11.23 -12.74
N LEU A 131 12.90 -11.31 -11.70
CA LEU A 131 13.49 -10.15 -11.06
C LEU A 131 14.30 -9.34 -12.07
N GLU A 132 14.00 -8.05 -12.15
CA GLU A 132 14.68 -7.12 -13.02
C GLU A 132 15.64 -6.22 -12.23
N THR A 133 16.73 -5.82 -12.89
CA THR A 133 17.70 -4.87 -12.34
C THR A 133 18.04 -3.87 -13.44
N ILE A 134 17.68 -2.61 -13.23
CA ILE A 134 17.93 -1.51 -14.15
C ILE A 134 18.88 -0.55 -13.46
N LYS A 135 20.08 -0.36 -14.04
CA LYS A 135 21.13 0.52 -13.50
C LYS A 135 21.43 0.26 -12.00
N GLY A 136 21.46 -1.02 -11.61
CA GLY A 136 21.76 -1.44 -10.23
C GLY A 136 20.59 -1.35 -9.25
N ALA A 137 19.38 -0.98 -9.70
CA ALA A 137 18.19 -0.93 -8.85
C ALA A 137 17.06 -1.81 -9.39
N HIS A 138 16.25 -2.37 -8.49
CA HIS A 138 15.02 -3.06 -8.86
C HIS A 138 13.91 -2.06 -9.18
N PRO A 139 13.12 -2.29 -10.24
CA PRO A 139 12.08 -1.36 -10.64
C PRO A 139 10.98 -1.24 -9.58
N ALA A 140 10.36 -0.05 -9.51
CA ALA A 140 9.36 0.25 -8.49
C ALA A 140 8.11 -0.65 -8.57
N HIS A 141 7.79 -1.19 -9.75
CA HIS A 141 6.64 -2.09 -9.95
C HIS A 141 6.90 -3.53 -9.48
N GLN A 142 8.13 -3.87 -9.06
CA GLN A 142 8.48 -5.13 -8.40
C GLN A 142 8.69 -4.97 -6.89
N ARG A 143 8.46 -3.76 -6.36
CA ARG A 143 8.74 -3.41 -4.97
C ARG A 143 7.47 -3.17 -4.16
N TRP A 144 7.44 -3.73 -2.96
CA TRP A 144 6.27 -3.81 -2.09
C TRP A 144 6.63 -3.46 -0.64
N LEU A 145 5.97 -2.45 -0.10
CA LEU A 145 6.02 -2.10 1.32
C LEU A 145 5.01 -2.96 2.07
N LEU A 146 5.39 -3.38 3.28
CA LEU A 146 4.51 -4.10 4.20
C LEU A 146 4.08 -3.10 5.28
N GLU A 147 2.87 -2.55 5.14
CA GLU A 147 2.32 -1.57 6.09
C GLU A 147 1.48 -2.31 7.14
N VAL A 148 2.05 -2.45 8.35
CA VAL A 148 1.37 -3.08 9.49
C VAL A 148 0.21 -2.21 9.97
N ILE A 149 -0.86 -2.86 10.42
CA ILE A 149 -1.99 -2.20 11.08
C ILE A 149 -1.96 -2.38 12.59
N ASP A 150 -2.47 -1.38 13.28
CA ASP A 150 -2.75 -1.40 14.71
C ASP A 150 -4.03 -2.22 15.04
N GLN A 151 -4.44 -2.19 16.31
CA GLN A 151 -5.63 -2.91 16.78
C GLN A 151 -6.93 -2.38 16.17
N ASP A 152 -6.97 -1.11 15.79
CA ASP A 152 -8.14 -0.44 15.21
C ASP A 152 -8.22 -0.60 13.69
N GLY A 153 -7.20 -1.24 13.09
CA GLY A 153 -7.12 -1.50 11.65
C GLY A 153 -6.64 -0.29 10.85
N LEU A 154 -6.04 0.69 11.52
CA LEU A 154 -5.32 1.80 10.91
C LEU A 154 -3.85 1.40 10.74
N PRO A 155 -3.17 1.84 9.66
CA PRO A 155 -1.73 1.64 9.56
C PRO A 155 -1.03 2.37 10.72
N ASP A 156 0.04 1.79 11.26
CA ASP A 156 0.81 2.35 12.38
C ASP A 156 1.26 3.81 12.13
N SER A 157 1.44 4.21 10.86
CA SER A 157 1.79 5.58 10.49
C SER A 157 0.66 6.60 10.64
N LEU A 158 -0.59 6.15 10.77
CA LEU A 158 -1.77 6.99 10.96
C LEU A 158 -2.34 6.89 12.38
N SER A 159 -1.96 5.88 13.17
CA SER A 159 -2.45 5.67 14.54
C SER A 159 -1.97 6.77 15.51
N THR A 160 -0.77 7.30 15.29
CA THR A 160 -0.16 8.35 16.14
C THR A 160 -0.84 9.72 16.06
N TYR A 161 -1.87 9.90 15.22
CA TYR A 161 -2.58 11.18 15.10
C TYR A 161 -3.87 11.26 15.92
N GLN A 162 -4.30 10.19 16.57
CA GLN A 162 -5.57 10.17 17.32
C GLN A 162 -5.44 10.09 18.84
N GLU A 163 -4.27 9.82 19.41
CA GLU A 163 -4.10 9.67 20.87
C GLU A 163 -3.75 10.97 21.63
N ASP A 164 -3.31 12.04 20.96
CA ASP A 164 -2.86 13.27 21.65
C ASP A 164 -3.95 14.35 21.86
N GLN A 165 -5.23 14.04 21.66
CA GLN A 165 -6.31 15.05 21.73
C GLN A 165 -7.29 14.92 22.90
N ILE A 166 -7.18 13.95 23.81
CA ILE A 166 -8.12 13.90 24.96
C ILE A 166 -7.44 13.43 26.25
N ALA A 167 -6.72 14.34 26.93
CA ALA A 167 -6.66 14.42 28.39
C ALA A 167 -6.02 15.74 28.89
N GLY A 168 -6.84 16.65 29.44
CA GLY A 168 -6.45 17.48 30.59
C GLY A 168 -5.80 18.86 30.35
N SER A 169 -6.66 19.89 30.38
CA SER A 169 -6.43 21.26 30.90
C SER A 169 -5.28 22.17 30.39
N TYR A 170 -5.71 23.26 29.73
CA TYR A 170 -5.19 24.64 29.72
C TYR A 170 -3.68 24.91 29.53
N ALA A 171 -3.32 25.47 28.37
CA ALA A 171 -2.93 26.88 28.20
C ALA A 171 -2.66 27.20 26.71
N ALA A 172 -3.28 28.26 26.16
CA ALA A 172 -2.70 28.99 25.03
C ALA A 172 -1.54 29.88 25.57
N PRO A 173 -0.58 30.42 24.79
CA PRO A 173 -0.50 30.59 23.33
C PRO A 173 0.89 30.12 22.79
N VAL A 174 1.31 30.32 21.53
CA VAL A 174 1.99 31.52 21.01
C VAL A 174 1.97 31.45 19.48
N GLU A 175 1.46 32.51 18.85
CA GLU A 175 1.60 32.77 17.43
C GLU A 175 3.08 32.86 17.05
N HIS A 176 3.56 31.96 16.19
CA HIS A 176 4.82 32.19 15.52
C HIS A 176 4.64 33.28 14.46
N VAL A 177 5.01 34.48 14.87
CA VAL A 177 5.17 35.68 14.05
C VAL A 177 6.07 35.36 12.85
N ASN A 178 5.55 35.58 11.64
CA ASN A 178 6.29 35.45 10.39
C ASN A 178 7.40 36.54 10.31
N PRO A 179 8.70 36.19 10.26
CA PRO A 179 9.79 37.17 10.29
C PRO A 179 9.98 37.94 8.97
N TRP A 180 9.02 37.91 8.03
CA TRP A 180 9.06 38.73 6.81
C TRP A 180 7.97 39.80 6.71
N ALA A 181 7.22 40.07 7.78
CA ALA A 181 6.24 41.15 7.80
C ALA A 181 6.82 42.41 8.47
N THR A 182 7.59 43.19 7.71
CA THR A 182 7.88 44.62 7.97
C THR A 182 7.92 45.26 6.58
N LEU A 183 7.20 46.32 6.22
CA LEU A 183 6.81 47.52 6.95
C LEU A 183 5.46 48.08 6.43
N GLU A 184 4.58 48.36 7.39
CA GLU A 184 3.64 49.49 7.57
C GLU A 184 3.84 50.81 6.77
N PRO A 185 2.94 51.84 6.86
CA PRO A 185 1.55 51.88 7.42
C PRO A 185 0.53 52.75 6.61
N SER A 186 -0.71 52.74 7.12
CA SER A 186 -1.69 53.86 7.21
C SER A 186 -2.41 54.30 5.91
N THR A 187 -3.67 54.73 5.91
CA THR A 187 -4.61 55.21 6.94
C THR A 187 -6.03 55.18 6.33
N ASP A 188 -6.99 54.73 7.13
CA ASP A 188 -8.33 55.29 7.39
C ASP A 188 -9.26 55.84 6.28
N ASP A 189 -10.53 55.46 6.48
CA ASP A 189 -11.78 56.16 6.23
C ASP A 189 -12.38 56.26 4.80
N GLU A 190 -13.42 55.44 4.57
CA GLU A 190 -14.62 55.84 3.80
C GLU A 190 -15.34 57.02 4.50
N PRO A 191 -16.28 57.80 3.89
CA PRO A 191 -17.11 57.52 2.70
C PRO A 191 -17.33 58.74 1.75
N GLY A 192 -18.13 58.60 0.69
CA GLY A 192 -18.81 59.76 0.09
C GLY A 192 -19.16 59.66 -1.40
N GLU A 193 -20.45 59.75 -1.70
CA GLU A 193 -21.05 59.79 -3.04
C GLU A 193 -20.70 61.03 -3.89
N ALA A 194 -20.98 60.88 -5.19
CA ALA A 194 -21.57 61.85 -6.13
C ALA A 194 -20.67 62.62 -7.14
N GLN A 195 -20.97 62.33 -8.41
CA GLN A 195 -21.26 63.24 -9.54
C GLN A 195 -20.15 64.00 -10.31
N THR A 196 -20.14 63.74 -11.64
CA THR A 196 -20.01 64.64 -12.83
C THR A 196 -18.88 65.69 -12.85
N THR A 197 -18.07 65.92 -13.90
CA THR A 197 -18.42 66.39 -15.26
C THR A 197 -17.13 66.56 -16.10
N TYR A 198 -17.29 66.58 -17.43
CA TYR A 198 -16.33 66.90 -18.50
C TYR A 198 -15.52 68.20 -18.34
N TYR A 199 -14.32 68.23 -18.92
CA TYR A 199 -13.91 69.13 -20.01
C TYR A 199 -12.85 68.47 -20.89
#